data_AF-A0A7R8UL23-F1
#
_entry.id   AF-A0A7R8UL23-F1
#
_cell.length_a   1.000
_cell.length_b   1.000
_cell.length_c   1.000
_cell.angle_alpha   90.00
_cell.angle_beta   90.00
_cell.angle_gamma   90.00
#
_symmetry.space_group_name_H-M   'P 1'
#
loop_
_entity.id
_entity.type
_entity.pdbx_description
1 polymer ?
#
loop_
_entity_poly.entity_id
_entity_poly.type
_entity_poly.pdbx_seq_one_letter_code
_entity_poly.pdbx_strand_id
1 'polypeptide(L)'
;MSLEYLIAGFVLLVANILNSGADDAKLVLESVKFEIFYPSGFQISIPAEDGVTSMVFNGKLSSQLEKEEIGVWYADDVRPKNGLLTFENSTSNLRIGDVIHYRITVSSSGQAKQFQDGVYVVMGYENIVGKNNLWHAPMIDVRSDMCKPSITVVNGIQQRCADSLIFSEQFSGNKLDTSKWTPQERFGGHPDYEFVTYLRREDVVYVSQGFLFIEPKRLTDFYGYSIFNFNLSLNLEPDCTGELGTTDCIRTNTIDIMPPIASGQITTKGYFSFLYGLVEIRAKIPDMPWTFLQFFLEPTDNAYGNHNYKSGQMRVAFSTGLDACILSGGVISTRNEKLRNKNMCEKHCNNRKKWSADYHVYSLRWTPKSITVSVDGKQYCEIGPLKKSYLTGDDGENIPSLTLQRFTTEMAPFDRPFHLTIGLGVGGHGEFSDEIPNKPWTNLDPRSMNKFWKELKQKSYPRGRLVVDYIQVFTV
;
A
#
# COMPACT_ATOMS: atom_id res chain seq x y z
N MET A 1 -26.18 73.68 8.36
CA MET A 1 -26.44 72.59 9.33
C MET A 1 -25.53 71.43 8.92
N SER A 2 -24.60 71.04 9.80
CA SER A 2 -23.58 69.94 9.76
C SER A 2 -22.59 69.93 8.56
N LEU A 3 -21.27 70.19 8.67
CA LEU A 3 -20.20 69.61 9.54
C LEU A 3 -20.07 68.09 9.26
N GLU A 4 -18.96 67.54 8.73
CA GLU A 4 -17.67 67.29 9.41
C GLU A 4 -16.48 66.98 8.43
N TYR A 5 -15.33 67.62 8.75
CA TYR A 5 -13.87 67.27 8.67
C TYR A 5 -13.29 66.33 7.58
N LEU A 6 -12.23 66.66 6.81
CA LEU A 6 -10.84 67.15 7.05
C LEU A 6 -9.87 66.18 7.77
N ILE A 7 -8.79 65.83 7.03
CA ILE A 7 -7.35 65.78 7.42
C ILE A 7 -6.65 64.43 7.70
N ALA A 8 -5.53 64.28 6.96
CA ALA A 8 -4.21 63.69 7.25
C ALA A 8 -3.95 62.19 7.21
N GLY A 9 -2.82 61.86 6.55
CA GLY A 9 -2.09 60.61 6.72
C GLY A 9 -0.83 60.52 5.85
N PHE A 10 0.15 61.40 6.06
CA PHE A 10 1.51 61.25 5.52
C PHE A 10 2.34 60.50 6.57
N VAL A 11 2.66 59.20 6.37
CA VAL A 11 3.72 58.47 7.11
C VAL A 11 4.34 57.40 6.22
N LEU A 12 5.67 57.53 6.06
CA LEU A 12 6.72 56.55 5.72
C LEU A 12 6.33 55.10 5.33
N LEU A 13 6.90 54.62 4.22
CA LEU A 13 8.00 53.63 4.32
C LEU A 13 8.90 53.62 3.07
N VAL A 14 10.14 54.06 3.26
CA VAL A 14 11.29 53.66 2.44
C VAL A 14 11.68 52.25 2.88
N ALA A 15 11.57 51.27 1.97
CA ALA A 15 12.42 50.07 1.90
C ALA A 15 11.82 49.10 0.87
N ASN A 16 12.23 49.20 -0.39
CA ASN A 16 12.10 48.11 -1.36
C ASN A 16 13.40 48.00 -2.15
N ILE A 17 14.48 47.75 -1.41
CA ILE A 17 15.71 47.15 -1.94
C ILE A 17 16.11 46.13 -0.87
N LEU A 18 16.39 44.90 -1.29
CA LEU A 18 16.74 43.69 -0.51
C LEU A 18 15.57 42.73 -0.21
N ASN A 19 15.06 42.04 -1.24
CA ASN A 19 14.81 40.59 -1.12
C ASN A 19 14.67 39.83 -2.46
N SER A 20 15.34 40.25 -3.54
CA SER A 20 15.23 39.52 -4.82
C SER A 20 15.96 38.16 -4.84
N GLY A 21 16.88 37.91 -3.90
CA GLY A 21 17.71 36.70 -3.93
C GLY A 21 17.00 35.40 -3.52
N ALA A 22 16.00 35.47 -2.64
CA ALA A 22 15.29 34.29 -2.14
C ALA A 22 14.17 33.84 -3.09
N ASP A 23 13.47 34.80 -3.71
CA ASP A 23 12.41 34.52 -4.68
C ASP A 23 12.98 33.94 -5.98
N ASP A 24 14.12 34.46 -6.48
CA ASP A 24 14.82 33.90 -7.64
C ASP A 24 15.23 32.44 -7.42
N ALA A 25 15.68 32.11 -6.19
CA ALA A 25 16.16 30.77 -5.85
C ALA A 25 15.04 29.72 -5.81
N LYS A 26 13.90 30.12 -5.28
CA LYS A 26 12.69 29.30 -5.24
C LYS A 26 12.13 29.07 -6.64
N LEU A 27 12.08 30.11 -7.47
CA LEU A 27 11.55 30.03 -8.84
C LEU A 27 12.33 29.05 -9.73
N VAL A 28 13.67 29.03 -9.62
CA VAL A 28 14.51 28.10 -10.38
C VAL A 28 14.31 26.65 -9.94
N LEU A 29 14.24 26.37 -8.63
CA LEU A 29 13.95 25.02 -8.14
C LEU A 29 12.56 24.56 -8.56
N GLU A 30 11.58 25.46 -8.57
CA GLU A 30 10.22 25.17 -9.04
C GLU A 30 10.14 24.83 -10.53
N SER A 31 11.16 25.23 -11.29
CA SER A 31 11.27 24.99 -12.74
C SER A 31 12.02 23.71 -13.12
N VAL A 32 12.65 23.01 -12.16
CA VAL A 32 13.44 21.80 -12.44
C VAL A 32 12.52 20.65 -12.84
N LYS A 33 12.64 20.23 -14.10
CA LYS A 33 11.90 19.08 -14.63
C LYS A 33 12.80 17.85 -14.72
N PHE A 34 12.38 16.77 -14.08
CA PHE A 34 12.98 15.44 -14.21
C PHE A 34 12.16 14.59 -15.18
N GLU A 35 12.86 13.91 -16.08
CA GLU A 35 12.28 12.92 -17.00
C GLU A 35 13.11 11.65 -16.88
N ILE A 36 12.49 10.57 -16.39
CA ILE A 36 13.17 9.29 -16.13
C ILE A 36 12.81 8.29 -17.22
N PHE A 37 13.79 7.56 -17.73
CA PHE A 37 13.62 6.64 -18.85
C PHE A 37 13.92 5.20 -18.46
N TYR A 38 13.14 4.28 -19.01
CA TYR A 38 13.38 2.84 -18.92
C TYR A 38 14.02 2.32 -20.22
N PRO A 39 14.97 1.36 -20.20
CA PRO A 39 15.52 0.65 -19.04
C PRO A 39 16.63 1.42 -18.31
N SER A 40 17.12 2.52 -18.86
CA SER A 40 18.12 3.35 -18.23
C SER A 40 18.03 4.79 -18.74
N GLY A 41 18.49 5.68 -17.88
CA GLY A 41 18.72 7.08 -18.17
C GLY A 41 17.69 8.01 -17.58
N PHE A 42 18.09 9.26 -17.46
CA PHE A 42 17.24 10.37 -17.08
C PHE A 42 17.77 11.67 -17.66
N GLN A 43 16.90 12.66 -17.75
CA GLN A 43 17.30 14.02 -18.03
C GLN A 43 16.70 14.97 -17.01
N ILE A 44 17.41 16.07 -16.79
CA ILE A 44 16.99 17.18 -15.94
C ILE A 44 17.07 18.43 -16.78
N SER A 45 16.00 19.21 -16.77
CA SER A 45 15.95 20.46 -17.51
C SER A 45 15.45 21.63 -16.66
N ILE A 46 15.99 22.81 -16.94
CA ILE A 46 15.49 24.09 -16.46
C ILE A 46 15.32 25.05 -17.65
N PRO A 47 14.31 25.94 -17.65
CA PRO A 47 14.19 27.02 -18.61
C PRO A 47 15.42 27.95 -18.58
N ALA A 48 15.84 28.40 -19.75
CA ALA A 48 16.88 29.43 -19.91
C ALA A 48 16.31 30.86 -19.86
N GLU A 49 15.16 31.02 -19.22
CA GLU A 49 14.48 32.29 -19.05
C GLU A 49 15.20 33.13 -17.97
N ASP A 50 14.88 34.42 -17.83
CA ASP A 50 15.44 35.31 -16.80
C ASP A 50 16.97 35.52 -16.81
N GLY A 51 17.60 35.38 -17.98
CA GLY A 51 19.02 35.69 -18.18
C GLY A 51 19.99 34.60 -17.71
N VAL A 52 19.49 33.39 -17.45
CA VAL A 52 20.31 32.22 -17.13
C VAL A 52 21.12 31.78 -18.35
N THR A 53 22.45 31.84 -18.25
CA THR A 53 23.38 31.53 -19.35
C THR A 53 24.02 30.15 -19.25
N SER A 54 24.16 29.60 -18.04
CA SER A 54 24.68 28.25 -17.84
C SER A 54 24.25 27.63 -16.51
N MET A 55 24.38 26.31 -16.41
CA MET A 55 24.05 25.49 -15.24
C MET A 55 25.21 24.53 -14.91
N VAL A 56 25.51 24.37 -13.64
CA VAL A 56 26.27 23.25 -13.08
C VAL A 56 25.28 22.33 -12.40
N PHE A 57 25.29 21.04 -12.76
CA PHE A 57 24.50 20.01 -12.11
C PHE A 57 25.41 19.07 -11.33
N ASN A 58 25.04 18.77 -10.10
CA ASN A 58 25.74 17.82 -9.23
C ASN A 58 24.72 16.97 -8.50
N GLY A 59 24.75 15.66 -8.63
CA GLY A 59 23.77 14.77 -8.02
C GLY A 59 24.30 13.39 -7.69
N LYS A 60 23.63 12.71 -6.75
CA LYS A 60 23.91 11.32 -6.38
C LYS A 60 22.65 10.60 -5.89
N LEU A 61 22.73 9.28 -5.89
CA LEU A 61 21.65 8.39 -5.49
C LEU A 61 21.64 8.18 -3.95
N SER A 62 20.45 8.22 -3.36
CA SER A 62 20.10 7.74 -2.01
C SER A 62 20.82 8.36 -0.81
N SER A 63 21.65 9.39 -1.00
CA SER A 63 22.31 10.10 0.10
C SER A 63 22.48 11.59 -0.20
N GLN A 64 22.49 12.41 0.85
CA GLN A 64 22.69 13.86 0.73
C GLN A 64 24.13 14.20 0.34
N LEU A 65 24.30 15.17 -0.56
CA LEU A 65 25.62 15.73 -0.90
C LEU A 65 26.22 16.47 0.29
N GLU A 66 27.41 16.07 0.72
CA GLU A 66 28.20 16.79 1.70
C GLU A 66 28.64 18.15 1.14
N LYS A 67 29.13 19.02 2.04
CA LYS A 67 29.65 20.33 1.62
C LYS A 67 30.85 20.10 0.70
N GLU A 68 30.79 20.66 -0.52
CA GLU A 68 31.80 20.53 -1.58
C GLU A 68 31.96 19.14 -2.22
N GLU A 69 31.10 18.15 -1.89
CA GLU A 69 31.13 16.84 -2.55
C GLU A 69 30.68 16.94 -4.01
N ILE A 70 31.41 16.27 -4.90
CA ILE A 70 31.03 16.02 -6.30
C ILE A 70 30.37 14.64 -6.36
N GLY A 71 29.07 14.63 -6.65
CA GLY A 71 28.28 13.43 -6.83
C GLY A 71 28.60 12.69 -8.13
N VAL A 72 28.07 11.47 -8.23
CA VAL A 72 28.29 10.57 -9.38
C VAL A 72 27.74 11.16 -10.68
N TRP A 73 26.69 11.98 -10.61
CA TRP A 73 26.16 12.71 -11.74
C TRP A 73 26.62 14.16 -11.67
N TYR A 74 27.58 14.53 -12.51
CA TYR A 74 28.13 15.87 -12.52
C TYR A 74 28.25 16.39 -13.94
N ALA A 75 27.85 17.65 -14.15
CA ALA A 75 28.13 18.40 -15.35
C ALA A 75 28.41 19.85 -14.99
N ASP A 76 29.47 20.39 -15.59
CA ASP A 76 29.83 21.80 -15.50
C ASP A 76 29.48 22.50 -16.83
N ASP A 77 29.19 23.79 -16.75
CA ASP A 77 28.85 24.66 -17.89
C ASP A 77 27.83 24.08 -18.88
N VAL A 78 26.73 23.51 -18.38
CA VAL A 78 25.57 23.15 -19.20
C VAL A 78 25.02 24.44 -19.82
N ARG A 79 24.93 24.52 -21.14
CA ARG A 79 24.47 25.72 -21.87
C ARG A 79 23.08 25.52 -22.47
N PRO A 80 22.32 26.61 -22.64
CA PRO A 80 20.97 26.52 -23.17
C PRO A 80 20.94 26.06 -24.63
N LYS A 81 20.03 25.13 -24.93
CA LYS A 81 19.70 24.65 -26.26
C LYS A 81 18.18 24.66 -26.41
N ASN A 82 17.67 25.35 -27.43
CA ASN A 82 16.23 25.52 -27.66
C ASN A 82 15.48 26.08 -26.44
N GLY A 83 16.11 26.99 -25.69
CA GLY A 83 15.51 27.62 -24.50
C GLY A 83 15.56 26.79 -23.22
N LEU A 84 16.23 25.63 -23.21
CA LEU A 84 16.38 24.77 -22.02
C LEU A 84 17.86 24.49 -21.74
N LEU A 85 18.24 24.49 -20.47
CA LEU A 85 19.50 23.91 -20.00
C LEU A 85 19.21 22.47 -19.58
N THR A 86 19.86 21.48 -20.19
CA THR A 86 19.54 20.07 -19.98
C THR A 86 20.78 19.26 -19.64
N PHE A 87 20.73 18.57 -18.50
CA PHE A 87 21.67 17.50 -18.16
C PHE A 87 21.04 16.17 -18.55
N GLU A 88 21.80 15.30 -19.22
CA GLU A 88 21.36 13.97 -19.62
C GLU A 88 22.33 12.92 -19.09
N ASN A 89 21.80 11.84 -18.54
CA ASN A 89 22.53 10.63 -18.24
C ASN A 89 21.81 9.45 -18.88
N SER A 90 22.45 8.72 -19.78
CA SER A 90 21.81 7.61 -20.52
C SER A 90 22.00 6.23 -19.86
N THR A 91 22.86 6.13 -18.86
CA THR A 91 23.37 4.85 -18.34
C THR A 91 22.81 4.47 -16.97
N SER A 92 22.31 5.42 -16.19
CA SER A 92 21.86 5.15 -14.83
C SER A 92 20.53 4.39 -14.85
N ASN A 93 20.50 3.25 -14.17
CA ASN A 93 19.30 2.46 -14.02
C ASN A 93 18.58 2.89 -12.74
N LEU A 94 17.72 3.89 -12.86
CA LEU A 94 16.90 4.42 -11.78
C LEU A 94 15.62 3.62 -11.64
N ARG A 95 15.24 3.31 -10.40
CA ARG A 95 14.02 2.57 -10.07
C ARG A 95 13.00 3.51 -9.46
N ILE A 96 11.72 3.23 -9.65
CA ILE A 96 10.65 3.93 -8.93
C ILE A 96 10.89 3.81 -7.42
N GLY A 97 10.87 4.94 -6.71
CA GLY A 97 11.22 5.08 -5.31
C GLY A 97 12.68 5.48 -5.06
N ASP A 98 13.56 5.43 -6.05
CA ASP A 98 14.92 5.95 -5.93
C ASP A 98 14.89 7.45 -5.65
N VAL A 99 15.80 7.89 -4.78
CA VAL A 99 15.89 9.28 -4.33
C VAL A 99 17.16 9.90 -4.89
N ILE A 100 17.01 10.88 -5.76
CA ILE A 100 18.11 11.66 -6.32
C ILE A 100 18.28 12.90 -5.45
N HIS A 101 19.45 13.03 -4.81
CA HIS A 101 19.87 14.27 -4.17
C HIS A 101 20.71 15.05 -5.16
N TYR A 102 20.38 16.33 -5.36
CA TYR A 102 21.07 17.15 -6.36
C TYR A 102 21.28 18.58 -5.91
N ARG A 103 22.25 19.26 -6.50
CA ARG A 103 22.62 20.65 -6.32
C ARG A 103 22.77 21.26 -7.71
N ILE A 104 22.11 22.39 -7.94
CA ILE A 104 22.23 23.16 -9.18
C ILE A 104 22.86 24.52 -8.85
N THR A 105 23.80 24.94 -9.68
CA THR A 105 24.32 26.32 -9.68
C THR A 105 24.02 26.90 -11.04
N VAL A 106 23.37 28.06 -11.13
CA VAL A 106 23.16 28.73 -12.42
C VAL A 106 23.95 30.02 -12.47
N SER A 107 24.42 30.35 -13.66
CA SER A 107 25.08 31.63 -13.92
C SER A 107 24.14 32.53 -14.71
N SER A 108 23.95 33.76 -14.26
CA SER A 108 23.22 34.81 -14.98
C SER A 108 24.06 36.07 -15.03
N SER A 109 24.21 36.65 -16.21
CA SER A 109 24.96 37.90 -16.44
C SER A 109 26.38 37.93 -15.82
N GLY A 110 27.07 36.78 -15.80
CA GLY A 110 28.43 36.65 -15.26
C GLY A 110 28.54 36.45 -13.74
N GLN A 111 27.42 36.35 -13.00
CA GLN A 111 27.41 35.95 -11.59
C GLN A 111 26.85 34.53 -11.44
N ALA A 112 27.61 33.65 -10.78
CA ALA A 112 27.15 32.32 -10.40
C ALA A 112 26.35 32.40 -9.10
N LYS A 113 25.08 32.00 -9.14
CA LYS A 113 24.24 31.79 -7.96
C LYS A 113 24.08 30.29 -7.75
N GLN A 114 24.53 29.80 -6.58
CA GLN A 114 24.29 28.43 -6.17
C GLN A 114 22.89 28.33 -5.57
N PHE A 115 22.10 27.35 -6.02
CA PHE A 115 20.78 27.06 -5.48
C PHE A 115 20.88 26.00 -4.39
N GLN A 116 19.84 25.94 -3.55
CA GLN A 116 19.75 24.94 -2.50
C GLN A 116 19.73 23.53 -3.09
N ASP A 117 20.27 22.55 -2.36
CA ASP A 117 20.21 21.17 -2.84
C ASP A 117 18.77 20.67 -2.79
N GLY A 118 18.31 20.11 -3.90
CA GLY A 118 16.99 19.51 -4.05
C GLY A 118 17.01 17.99 -3.90
N VAL A 119 15.81 17.43 -3.82
CA VAL A 119 15.57 16.00 -3.80
C VAL A 119 14.48 15.67 -4.83
N TYR A 120 14.70 14.61 -5.61
CA TYR A 120 13.71 14.08 -6.53
C TYR A 120 13.49 12.60 -6.25
N VAL A 121 12.24 12.19 -6.09
CA VAL A 121 11.85 10.79 -5.98
C VAL A 121 11.37 10.32 -7.35
N VAL A 122 11.93 9.22 -7.84
CA VAL A 122 11.52 8.63 -9.12
C VAL A 122 10.12 8.04 -8.96
N MET A 123 9.13 8.63 -9.62
CA MET A 123 7.72 8.23 -9.48
C MET A 123 7.17 7.43 -10.68
N GLY A 124 7.90 7.38 -11.80
CA GLY A 124 7.47 6.71 -13.03
C GLY A 124 8.47 6.88 -14.17
N TYR A 125 8.19 6.27 -15.32
CA TYR A 125 9.03 6.36 -16.52
C TYR A 125 8.27 7.01 -17.69
N GLU A 126 8.87 8.04 -18.28
CA GLU A 126 8.28 8.85 -19.36
C GLU A 126 7.97 8.05 -20.63
N ASN A 127 8.76 7.02 -20.92
CA ASN A 127 8.57 6.20 -22.12
C ASN A 127 7.61 5.02 -21.92
N ILE A 128 7.13 4.78 -20.71
CA ILE A 128 6.16 3.73 -20.38
C ILE A 128 4.78 4.34 -20.13
N VAL A 129 4.73 5.51 -19.50
CA VAL A 129 3.50 6.28 -19.30
C VAL A 129 3.31 7.19 -20.51
N GLY A 130 2.38 6.86 -21.42
CA GLY A 130 2.08 7.71 -22.56
C GLY A 130 1.84 9.17 -22.14
N LYS A 131 2.30 10.12 -22.97
CA LYS A 131 2.38 11.59 -22.76
C LYS A 131 1.15 12.35 -22.21
N ASN A 132 0.07 11.68 -21.79
CA ASN A 132 -1.19 12.28 -21.36
C ASN A 132 -1.53 12.12 -19.87
N ASN A 133 -0.66 11.51 -19.04
CA ASN A 133 -0.87 11.47 -17.58
C ASN A 133 0.25 12.22 -16.86
N LEU A 134 0.19 13.56 -16.94
CA LEU A 134 1.01 14.46 -16.12
C LEU A 134 0.54 14.38 -14.65
N TRP A 135 0.96 13.34 -13.94
CA TRP A 135 1.02 13.39 -12.49
C TRP A 135 2.10 14.42 -12.14
N HIS A 136 1.66 15.62 -11.78
CA HIS A 136 2.54 16.61 -11.18
C HIS A 136 3.01 16.02 -9.85
N ALA A 137 4.24 15.50 -9.83
CA ALA A 137 4.89 15.13 -8.58
C ALA A 137 4.98 16.39 -7.71
N PRO A 138 4.54 16.37 -6.45
CA PRO A 138 4.91 17.43 -5.53
C PRO A 138 6.44 17.40 -5.40
N MET A 139 7.06 18.55 -5.63
CA MET A 139 8.46 18.76 -5.28
C MET A 139 8.60 18.52 -3.78
N ILE A 140 9.30 17.46 -3.40
CA ILE A 140 9.67 17.24 -2.00
C ILE A 140 10.89 18.12 -1.73
N ASP A 141 10.63 19.32 -1.22
CA ASP A 141 11.63 20.16 -0.57
C ASP A 141 11.90 19.59 0.84
N VAL A 142 12.99 18.83 0.99
CA VAL A 142 13.41 18.26 2.29
C VAL A 142 14.16 19.29 3.16
N ARG A 143 14.22 20.57 2.77
CA ARG A 143 15.02 21.59 3.47
C ARG A 143 14.26 22.83 3.87
N SER A 144 12.96 22.85 3.62
CA SER A 144 12.07 23.78 4.25
C SER A 144 11.44 23.14 5.47
N ASP A 145 11.42 23.86 6.60
CA ASP A 145 10.44 23.67 7.68
C ASP A 145 8.97 23.84 7.19
N MET A 146 8.71 23.74 5.88
CA MET A 146 7.40 23.85 5.22
C MET A 146 7.00 22.52 4.54
N CYS A 147 7.06 21.42 5.26
CA CYS A 147 6.15 20.31 4.96
C CYS A 147 5.08 20.28 6.03
N LYS A 148 3.85 19.88 5.65
CA LYS A 148 2.81 19.64 6.65
C LYS A 148 3.33 18.55 7.60
N PRO A 149 3.34 18.77 8.93
CA PRO A 149 3.78 17.76 9.87
C PRO A 149 2.98 16.47 9.68
N SER A 150 3.68 15.35 9.57
CA SER A 150 3.07 14.02 9.50
C SER A 150 2.77 13.50 10.90
N ILE A 151 1.65 12.81 11.02
CA ILE A 151 1.32 12.00 12.21
C ILE A 151 1.72 10.53 12.05
N THR A 152 2.21 10.15 10.87
CA THR A 152 2.62 8.79 10.56
C THR A 152 3.88 8.38 11.33
N VAL A 153 3.84 7.15 11.86
CA VAL A 153 4.99 6.47 12.46
C VAL A 153 5.31 5.25 11.62
N VAL A 154 6.57 5.03 11.26
CA VAL A 154 7.03 3.85 10.49
C VAL A 154 8.02 3.07 11.33
N ASN A 155 7.76 1.79 11.60
CA ASN A 155 8.59 0.94 12.43
C ASN A 155 8.99 1.59 13.77
N GLY A 156 8.07 2.34 14.38
CA GLY A 156 8.29 3.08 15.63
C GLY A 156 8.94 4.46 15.48
N ILE A 157 9.32 4.88 14.27
CA ILE A 157 9.97 6.17 14.00
C ILE A 157 8.96 7.17 13.43
N GLN A 158 8.79 8.30 14.13
CA GLN A 158 7.94 9.41 13.68
C GLN A 158 8.45 10.00 12.36
N GLN A 159 7.57 10.10 11.36
CA GLN A 159 7.87 10.73 10.09
C GLN A 159 7.59 12.24 10.16
N ARG A 160 8.47 13.04 9.54
CA ARG A 160 8.41 14.51 9.62
C ARG A 160 7.35 15.10 8.70
N CYS A 161 7.33 14.68 7.44
CA CYS A 161 6.51 15.27 6.40
C CYS A 161 5.34 14.37 6.03
N ALA A 162 4.14 14.95 5.92
CA ALA A 162 2.97 14.31 5.33
C ALA A 162 3.13 14.15 3.82
N ASP A 163 2.30 13.29 3.22
CA ASP A 163 2.21 13.03 1.78
C ASP A 163 3.54 12.55 1.14
N SER A 164 4.41 11.95 1.95
CA SER A 164 5.72 11.42 1.54
C SER A 164 5.67 9.89 1.39
N LEU A 165 6.27 9.36 0.33
CA LEU A 165 6.35 7.91 0.08
C LEU A 165 7.27 7.23 1.12
N ILE A 166 6.73 6.26 1.85
CA ILE A 166 7.44 5.53 2.93
C ILE A 166 7.58 4.03 2.67
N PHE A 167 6.85 3.50 1.70
CA PHE A 167 7.02 2.13 1.21
C PHE A 167 6.63 2.05 -0.25
N SER A 168 7.43 1.34 -1.04
CA SER A 168 7.08 1.02 -2.42
C SER A 168 7.53 -0.39 -2.79
N GLU A 169 6.62 -1.09 -3.45
CA GLU A 169 6.84 -2.36 -4.12
C GLU A 169 6.27 -2.28 -5.53
N GLN A 170 7.11 -2.62 -6.53
CA GLN A 170 6.78 -2.59 -7.96
C GLN A 170 6.96 -3.96 -8.61
N PHE A 171 7.40 -4.96 -7.84
CA PHE A 171 7.64 -6.33 -8.29
C PHE A 171 8.53 -6.40 -9.54
N SER A 172 9.48 -5.47 -9.69
CA SER A 172 10.32 -5.30 -10.89
C SER A 172 11.46 -6.32 -11.00
N GLY A 173 11.72 -7.07 -9.93
CA GLY A 173 12.69 -8.16 -9.92
C GLY A 173 12.17 -9.42 -10.62
N ASN A 174 13.03 -10.44 -10.75
CA ASN A 174 12.65 -11.76 -11.24
C ASN A 174 12.10 -12.69 -10.15
N LYS A 175 12.08 -12.23 -8.89
CA LYS A 175 11.61 -12.94 -7.71
C LYS A 175 11.08 -11.95 -6.67
N LEU A 176 10.30 -12.44 -5.71
CA LEU A 176 9.81 -11.64 -4.60
C LEU A 176 10.99 -11.09 -3.77
N ASP A 177 10.92 -9.81 -3.40
CA ASP A 177 11.92 -9.17 -2.53
C ASP A 177 11.73 -9.62 -1.08
N THR A 178 12.50 -10.62 -0.66
CA THR A 178 12.45 -11.18 0.69
C THR A 178 13.07 -10.28 1.76
N SER A 179 13.59 -9.10 1.39
CA SER A 179 13.95 -8.06 2.36
C SER A 179 12.74 -7.20 2.79
N LYS A 180 11.62 -7.32 2.07
CA LYS A 180 10.35 -6.62 2.35
C LYS A 180 9.21 -7.57 2.69
N TRP A 181 9.20 -8.76 2.11
CA TRP A 181 8.06 -9.67 2.15
C TRP A 181 8.44 -11.08 2.63
N THR A 182 7.63 -11.63 3.52
CA THR A 182 7.61 -13.06 3.83
C THR A 182 6.47 -13.74 3.10
N PRO A 183 6.75 -14.61 2.11
CA PRO A 183 5.74 -15.52 1.58
C PRO A 183 5.41 -16.60 2.62
N GLN A 184 4.10 -16.77 2.84
CA GLN A 184 3.55 -17.63 3.89
C GLN A 184 3.63 -19.12 3.53
N GLU A 185 3.95 -19.93 4.53
CA GLU A 185 3.97 -21.40 4.50
C GLU A 185 3.20 -21.86 5.75
N ARG A 186 1.89 -22.03 5.66
CA ARG A 186 1.04 -22.40 6.82
C ARG A 186 -0.36 -22.84 6.38
N PHE A 187 -1.06 -23.55 7.24
CA PHE A 187 -2.48 -23.83 7.02
C PHE A 187 -3.35 -22.59 7.26
N GLY A 188 -4.44 -22.47 6.50
CA GLY A 188 -5.55 -21.56 6.79
C GLY A 188 -6.18 -21.94 8.13
N GLY A 189 -6.20 -21.01 9.08
CA GLY A 189 -6.49 -21.28 10.48
C GLY A 189 -7.45 -20.26 11.07
N HIS A 190 -7.50 -20.22 12.40
CA HIS A 190 -8.26 -19.22 13.12
C HIS A 190 -7.88 -17.79 12.65
N PRO A 191 -8.84 -16.85 12.55
CA PRO A 191 -10.25 -16.96 12.91
C PRO A 191 -11.17 -17.46 11.78
N ASP A 192 -10.75 -17.44 10.52
CA ASP A 192 -11.65 -17.73 9.39
C ASP A 192 -11.67 -19.18 8.93
N TYR A 193 -10.67 -19.98 9.33
CA TYR A 193 -10.53 -21.40 9.00
C TYR A 193 -10.68 -21.65 7.50
N GLU A 194 -9.94 -20.86 6.73
CA GLU A 194 -9.91 -20.90 5.28
C GLU A 194 -9.56 -22.30 4.78
N PHE A 195 -10.12 -22.69 3.64
CA PHE A 195 -9.91 -24.02 3.05
C PHE A 195 -8.64 -24.07 2.20
N VAL A 196 -7.60 -23.36 2.65
CA VAL A 196 -6.32 -23.22 1.96
C VAL A 196 -5.16 -23.72 2.82
N THR A 197 -4.12 -24.22 2.15
CA THR A 197 -2.74 -24.22 2.66
C THR A 197 -1.99 -23.12 1.91
N TYR A 198 -1.47 -22.13 2.62
CA TYR A 198 -0.56 -21.15 2.03
C TYR A 198 0.79 -21.82 1.79
N LEU A 199 1.28 -21.77 0.54
CA LEU A 199 2.55 -22.38 0.15
C LEU A 199 3.48 -21.35 -0.51
N ARG A 200 4.76 -21.39 -0.14
CA ARG A 200 5.85 -20.65 -0.78
C ARG A 200 6.31 -21.38 -2.05
N ARG A 201 5.43 -21.49 -3.04
CA ARG A 201 5.76 -22.07 -4.35
C ARG A 201 5.78 -21.01 -5.44
N GLU A 202 6.79 -21.06 -6.29
CA GLU A 202 6.96 -20.14 -7.44
C GLU A 202 5.90 -20.33 -8.55
N ASP A 203 4.97 -21.25 -8.39
CA ASP A 203 3.83 -21.42 -9.28
C ASP A 203 2.49 -21.09 -8.60
N VAL A 204 2.52 -20.67 -7.34
CA VAL A 204 1.36 -20.19 -6.55
C VAL A 204 1.54 -18.72 -6.18
N VAL A 205 2.74 -18.32 -5.75
CA VAL A 205 3.13 -16.93 -5.45
C VAL A 205 4.44 -16.64 -6.15
N TYR A 206 4.40 -15.76 -7.15
CA TYR A 206 5.59 -15.44 -7.94
C TYR A 206 5.56 -14.03 -8.49
N VAL A 207 6.75 -13.53 -8.80
CA VAL A 207 6.93 -12.26 -9.49
C VAL A 207 7.32 -12.55 -10.93
N SER A 208 6.68 -11.89 -11.88
CA SER A 208 7.05 -11.97 -13.29
C SER A 208 6.63 -10.70 -14.02
N GLN A 209 7.49 -10.20 -14.91
CA GLN A 209 7.19 -9.06 -15.79
C GLN A 209 6.72 -7.79 -15.04
N GLY A 210 7.22 -7.54 -13.83
CA GLY A 210 6.80 -6.38 -13.04
C GLY A 210 5.52 -6.57 -12.22
N PHE A 211 5.00 -7.80 -12.11
CA PHE A 211 3.77 -8.08 -11.37
C PHE A 211 3.99 -9.19 -10.34
N LEU A 212 3.29 -9.09 -9.21
CA LEU A 212 3.03 -10.21 -8.32
C LEU A 212 1.81 -10.98 -8.81
N PHE A 213 1.96 -12.29 -8.92
CA PHE A 213 0.89 -13.24 -9.20
C PHE A 213 0.61 -14.10 -7.99
N ILE A 214 -0.67 -14.21 -7.62
CA ILE A 214 -1.17 -15.19 -6.66
C ILE A 214 -2.23 -16.04 -7.33
N GLU A 215 -1.91 -17.32 -7.56
CA GLU A 215 -2.70 -18.26 -8.35
C GLU A 215 -3.00 -19.53 -7.53
N PRO A 216 -4.22 -19.64 -6.96
CA PRO A 216 -4.62 -20.82 -6.20
C PRO A 216 -4.67 -22.07 -7.08
N LYS A 217 -4.21 -23.20 -6.54
CA LYS A 217 -4.20 -24.50 -7.19
C LYS A 217 -4.76 -25.58 -6.28
N ARG A 218 -5.02 -26.77 -6.81
CA ARG A 218 -5.48 -27.88 -5.97
C ARG A 218 -4.29 -28.36 -5.14
N LEU A 219 -4.50 -28.65 -3.86
CA LEU A 219 -3.43 -29.22 -3.02
C LEU A 219 -2.91 -30.55 -3.61
N THR A 220 -3.78 -31.29 -4.30
CA THR A 220 -3.44 -32.54 -5.00
C THR A 220 -2.47 -32.36 -6.17
N ASP A 221 -2.35 -31.15 -6.73
CA ASP A 221 -1.38 -30.89 -7.80
C ASP A 221 0.07 -30.93 -7.27
N PHE A 222 0.25 -30.84 -5.95
CA PHE A 222 1.56 -30.86 -5.28
C PHE A 222 1.79 -32.14 -4.46
N TYR A 223 0.77 -32.63 -3.78
CA TYR A 223 0.88 -33.76 -2.84
C TYR A 223 0.20 -35.05 -3.33
N GLY A 224 -0.41 -35.03 -4.52
CA GLY A 224 -1.22 -36.13 -5.04
C GLY A 224 -2.53 -36.33 -4.26
N TYR A 225 -3.37 -37.27 -4.69
CA TYR A 225 -4.65 -37.57 -4.03
C TYR A 225 -4.51 -38.27 -2.68
N SER A 226 -3.35 -38.88 -2.40
CA SER A 226 -3.04 -39.49 -1.11
C SER A 226 -3.07 -38.49 0.05
N ILE A 227 -2.96 -37.18 -0.22
CA ILE A 227 -3.09 -36.11 0.80
C ILE A 227 -4.43 -36.13 1.54
N PHE A 228 -5.45 -36.79 0.98
CA PHE A 228 -6.77 -36.96 1.58
C PHE A 228 -6.99 -38.36 2.21
N ASN A 229 -5.97 -39.21 2.25
CA ASN A 229 -6.05 -40.49 2.95
C ASN A 229 -6.28 -40.28 4.44
N PHE A 230 -7.20 -41.02 5.04
CA PHE A 230 -7.49 -40.94 6.47
C PHE A 230 -6.24 -41.11 7.34
N ASN A 231 -6.13 -40.28 8.38
CA ASN A 231 -5.03 -40.30 9.36
C ASN A 231 -3.64 -40.00 8.77
N LEU A 232 -3.58 -39.30 7.64
CA LEU A 232 -2.37 -38.70 7.11
C LEU A 232 -2.07 -37.38 7.84
N SER A 233 -0.82 -37.21 8.25
CA SER A 233 -0.30 -35.96 8.80
C SER A 233 0.56 -35.22 7.77
N LEU A 234 0.35 -33.91 7.62
CA LEU A 234 1.24 -33.02 6.89
C LEU A 234 1.86 -32.04 7.89
N ASN A 235 3.19 -32.02 7.93
CA ASN A 235 3.98 -31.11 8.74
C ASN A 235 4.75 -30.16 7.81
N LEU A 236 4.54 -28.85 7.97
CA LEU A 236 5.19 -27.79 7.19
C LEU A 236 6.47 -27.26 7.88
N GLU A 237 6.86 -27.82 9.02
CA GLU A 237 8.05 -27.43 9.76
C GLU A 237 9.35 -27.95 9.13
N PRO A 238 10.49 -27.24 9.32
CA PRO A 238 10.67 -26.04 10.14
C PRO A 238 10.33 -24.72 9.43
N ASP A 239 9.98 -24.76 8.15
CA ASP A 239 9.80 -23.57 7.30
C ASP A 239 8.45 -22.86 7.49
N CYS A 240 7.56 -23.46 8.30
CA CYS A 240 6.24 -22.92 8.60
C CYS A 240 6.32 -21.48 9.14
N THR A 241 5.49 -20.59 8.60
CA THR A 241 5.41 -19.19 9.01
C THR A 241 4.35 -18.92 10.09
N GLY A 242 3.60 -19.94 10.48
CA GLY A 242 2.66 -19.90 11.60
C GLY A 242 3.32 -20.21 12.94
N GLU A 243 2.49 -20.45 13.98
CA GLU A 243 3.00 -20.86 15.29
C GLU A 243 3.45 -22.33 15.26
N LEU A 244 4.75 -22.57 15.46
CA LEU A 244 5.34 -23.92 15.47
C LEU A 244 4.70 -24.81 16.54
N GLY A 245 4.54 -26.09 16.24
CA GLY A 245 3.89 -27.09 17.09
C GLY A 245 2.36 -27.01 17.12
N THR A 246 1.76 -26.08 16.38
CA THR A 246 0.29 -25.87 16.36
C THR A 246 -0.35 -26.32 15.05
N THR A 247 -1.68 -26.17 14.96
CA THR A 247 -2.47 -26.48 13.76
C THR A 247 -2.20 -25.57 12.56
N ASP A 248 -1.41 -24.51 12.76
CA ASP A 248 -0.92 -23.67 11.68
C ASP A 248 0.18 -24.38 10.86
N CYS A 249 0.92 -25.29 11.48
CA CYS A 249 2.08 -25.96 10.89
C CYS A 249 1.92 -27.47 10.76
N ILE A 250 1.14 -28.10 11.64
CA ILE A 250 0.95 -29.56 11.68
C ILE A 250 -0.55 -29.86 11.65
N ARG A 251 -1.00 -30.64 10.67
CA ARG A 251 -2.38 -31.13 10.60
C ARG A 251 -2.44 -32.61 10.33
N THR A 252 -3.43 -33.26 10.92
CA THR A 252 -3.78 -34.65 10.63
C THR A 252 -5.25 -34.73 10.26
N ASN A 253 -5.55 -35.36 9.13
CA ASN A 253 -6.90 -35.43 8.55
C ASN A 253 -7.74 -36.57 9.18
N THR A 254 -8.14 -36.39 10.45
CA THR A 254 -8.89 -37.41 11.21
C THR A 254 -10.40 -37.28 11.09
N ILE A 255 -10.94 -36.09 10.81
CA ILE A 255 -12.37 -35.82 10.75
C ILE A 255 -12.80 -35.36 9.36
N ASP A 256 -12.07 -34.37 8.82
CA ASP A 256 -12.20 -33.85 7.46
C ASP A 256 -10.95 -34.17 6.63
N ILE A 257 -10.99 -33.85 5.35
CA ILE A 257 -9.82 -33.86 4.48
C ILE A 257 -8.86 -32.71 4.80
N MET A 258 -7.62 -32.81 4.31
CA MET A 258 -6.72 -31.65 4.25
C MET A 258 -7.36 -30.49 3.46
N PRO A 259 -6.98 -29.23 3.72
CA PRO A 259 -7.42 -28.09 2.91
C PRO A 259 -7.26 -28.38 1.42
N PRO A 260 -8.32 -28.35 0.62
CA PRO A 260 -8.28 -28.85 -0.75
C PRO A 260 -7.52 -27.93 -1.72
N ILE A 261 -7.27 -26.68 -1.31
CA ILE A 261 -6.63 -25.65 -2.13
C ILE A 261 -5.28 -25.29 -1.53
N ALA A 262 -4.30 -25.08 -2.39
CA ALA A 262 -3.09 -24.38 -2.05
C ALA A 262 -3.13 -22.97 -2.64
N SER A 263 -2.87 -21.96 -1.82
CA SER A 263 -2.96 -20.55 -2.21
C SER A 263 -1.75 -19.77 -1.75
N GLY A 264 -1.74 -18.47 -2.04
CA GLY A 264 -0.65 -17.57 -1.79
C GLY A 264 -0.99 -16.41 -0.87
N GLN A 265 -0.05 -16.05 -0.01
CA GLN A 265 -0.11 -14.88 0.85
C GLN A 265 1.32 -14.39 1.12
N ILE A 266 1.53 -13.08 1.08
CA ILE A 266 2.78 -12.41 1.45
C ILE A 266 2.48 -11.35 2.52
N THR A 267 3.44 -11.11 3.41
CA THR A 267 3.28 -10.12 4.49
C THR A 267 4.55 -9.30 4.70
N THR A 268 4.41 -8.04 5.11
CA THR A 268 5.53 -7.20 5.52
C THR A 268 5.86 -7.31 7.01
N LYS A 269 5.20 -8.21 7.74
CA LYS A 269 5.45 -8.44 9.17
C LYS A 269 6.94 -8.67 9.44
N GLY A 270 7.50 -7.88 10.35
CA GLY A 270 8.93 -7.92 10.70
C GLY A 270 9.84 -7.01 9.85
N TYR A 271 9.33 -6.43 8.77
CA TYR A 271 10.09 -5.57 7.86
C TYR A 271 9.52 -4.15 7.79
N PHE A 272 8.21 -4.05 7.58
CA PHE A 272 7.52 -2.78 7.43
C PHE A 272 6.17 -2.81 8.16
N SER A 273 6.03 -1.87 9.10
CA SER A 273 4.82 -1.57 9.84
C SER A 273 4.69 -0.05 9.96
N PHE A 274 3.45 0.44 10.02
CA PHE A 274 3.20 1.86 10.16
C PHE A 274 1.94 2.11 10.98
N LEU A 275 1.87 3.29 11.58
CA LEU A 275 0.70 3.83 12.27
C LEU A 275 0.29 5.10 11.53
N TYR A 276 -0.94 5.10 11.00
CA TYR A 276 -1.52 6.13 10.14
C TYR A 276 -0.80 6.30 8.79
N GLY A 277 -1.56 6.43 7.72
CA GLY A 277 -0.98 6.53 6.37
C GLY A 277 -2.02 6.43 5.28
N LEU A 278 -1.59 6.55 4.04
CA LEU A 278 -2.37 6.23 2.85
C LEU A 278 -1.73 5.03 2.17
N VAL A 279 -2.47 3.92 2.08
CA VAL A 279 -2.06 2.75 1.31
C VAL A 279 -2.74 2.80 -0.04
N GLU A 280 -1.98 2.53 -1.10
CA GLU A 280 -2.49 2.34 -2.46
C GLU A 280 -1.99 1.02 -3.03
N ILE A 281 -2.91 0.21 -3.54
CA ILE A 281 -2.62 -1.08 -4.17
C ILE A 281 -3.24 -1.06 -5.56
N ARG A 282 -2.41 -1.12 -6.60
CA ARG A 282 -2.90 -1.28 -7.97
C ARG A 282 -2.92 -2.76 -8.33
N ALA A 283 -4.11 -3.30 -8.58
CA ALA A 283 -4.26 -4.71 -8.85
C ALA A 283 -5.46 -5.03 -9.74
N LYS A 284 -5.41 -6.22 -10.34
CA LYS A 284 -6.54 -6.88 -10.98
C LYS A 284 -6.94 -8.09 -10.14
N ILE A 285 -8.18 -8.08 -9.65
CA ILE A 285 -8.71 -9.13 -8.78
C ILE A 285 -9.31 -10.29 -9.57
N PRO A 286 -9.29 -11.53 -9.05
CA PRO A 286 -9.87 -12.68 -9.73
C PRO A 286 -11.40 -12.67 -9.69
N ASP A 287 -12.04 -13.19 -10.74
CA ASP A 287 -13.47 -13.54 -10.77
C ASP A 287 -13.61 -15.06 -10.55
N MET A 288 -13.36 -15.51 -9.32
CA MET A 288 -13.36 -16.94 -8.96
C MET A 288 -14.29 -17.24 -7.77
N PRO A 289 -15.32 -18.09 -7.92
CA PRO A 289 -16.22 -18.44 -6.85
C PRO A 289 -15.50 -18.93 -5.59
N TRP A 290 -16.06 -18.54 -4.44
CA TRP A 290 -15.55 -18.93 -3.12
C TRP A 290 -14.13 -18.44 -2.81
N THR A 291 -13.61 -17.48 -3.58
CA THR A 291 -12.37 -16.78 -3.22
C THR A 291 -12.67 -15.44 -2.58
N PHE A 292 -11.74 -14.94 -1.78
CA PHE A 292 -11.82 -13.59 -1.23
C PHE A 292 -10.45 -12.92 -1.17
N LEU A 293 -10.45 -11.63 -1.49
CA LEU A 293 -9.26 -10.80 -1.55
C LEU A 293 -8.71 -10.51 -0.15
N GLN A 294 -7.39 -10.61 0.01
CA GLN A 294 -6.71 -10.28 1.26
C GLN A 294 -5.79 -9.07 1.07
N PHE A 295 -6.36 -7.89 0.86
CA PHE A 295 -5.61 -6.62 0.93
C PHE A 295 -5.76 -6.05 2.33
N PHE A 296 -5.02 -6.65 3.25
CA PHE A 296 -5.20 -6.41 4.66
C PHE A 296 -4.08 -5.54 5.23
N LEU A 297 -4.46 -4.71 6.17
CA LEU A 297 -3.58 -4.26 7.22
C LEU A 297 -3.90 -5.09 8.46
N GLU A 298 -2.87 -5.74 9.00
CA GLU A 298 -2.95 -6.60 10.18
C GLU A 298 -2.11 -6.03 11.33
N PRO A 299 -2.55 -6.22 12.59
CA PRO A 299 -1.91 -5.61 13.72
C PRO A 299 -0.50 -6.20 13.92
N THR A 300 0.49 -5.33 14.14
CA THR A 300 1.89 -5.77 14.35
C THR A 300 2.05 -6.41 15.73
N ASP A 301 1.30 -5.90 16.72
CA ASP A 301 1.14 -6.48 18.04
C ASP A 301 -0.35 -6.69 18.35
N ASN A 302 -0.66 -7.66 19.20
CA ASN A 302 -2.04 -7.99 19.56
C ASN A 302 -2.49 -7.26 20.84
N ALA A 303 -2.30 -5.93 20.92
CA ALA A 303 -2.55 -5.14 22.14
C ALA A 303 -3.97 -5.30 22.74
N TYR A 304 -4.98 -5.54 21.89
CA TYR A 304 -6.38 -5.66 22.31
C TYR A 304 -6.86 -7.11 22.43
N GLY A 305 -6.04 -8.08 22.00
CA GLY A 305 -6.29 -9.51 22.13
C GLY A 305 -5.80 -10.30 20.92
N ASN A 306 -5.41 -11.56 21.17
CA ASN A 306 -4.78 -12.44 20.19
C ASN A 306 -5.76 -13.17 19.26
N HIS A 307 -7.07 -13.05 19.49
CA HIS A 307 -8.07 -13.87 18.80
C HIS A 307 -9.30 -13.07 18.35
N ASN A 308 -10.07 -13.62 17.41
CA ASN A 308 -11.36 -13.15 16.92
C ASN A 308 -11.34 -11.68 16.48
N TYR A 309 -10.27 -11.24 15.83
CA TYR A 309 -10.11 -9.87 15.35
C TYR A 309 -10.10 -8.78 16.44
N LYS A 310 -9.86 -9.14 17.71
CA LYS A 310 -9.87 -8.16 18.82
C LYS A 310 -8.91 -6.99 18.62
N SER A 311 -7.74 -7.23 17.99
CA SER A 311 -6.77 -6.18 17.64
C SER A 311 -7.02 -5.52 16.28
N GLY A 312 -8.15 -5.82 15.65
CA GLY A 312 -8.58 -5.24 14.39
C GLY A 312 -7.96 -5.89 13.17
N GLN A 313 -8.60 -5.72 12.02
CA GLN A 313 -8.03 -5.87 10.69
C GLN A 313 -8.65 -4.80 9.80
N MET A 314 -7.84 -4.04 9.06
CA MET A 314 -8.34 -3.10 8.06
C MET A 314 -8.23 -3.74 6.69
N ARG A 315 -9.24 -3.52 5.85
CA ARG A 315 -9.34 -4.10 4.51
C ARG A 315 -9.33 -2.96 3.51
N VAL A 316 -8.20 -2.77 2.83
CA VAL A 316 -8.01 -1.73 1.80
C VAL A 316 -9.03 -1.93 0.68
N ALA A 317 -9.18 -3.19 0.28
CA ALA A 317 -10.27 -3.67 -0.53
C ALA A 317 -10.58 -5.12 -0.17
N PHE A 318 -11.83 -5.51 -0.38
CA PHE A 318 -12.35 -6.84 -0.17
C PHE A 318 -13.39 -7.12 -1.24
N SER A 319 -13.34 -8.30 -1.85
CA SER A 319 -14.36 -8.77 -2.75
C SER A 319 -14.38 -10.29 -2.65
N THR A 320 -15.57 -10.87 -2.71
CA THR A 320 -15.71 -12.31 -2.86
C THR A 320 -15.94 -12.60 -4.33
N GLY A 321 -15.34 -13.65 -4.88
CA GLY A 321 -15.55 -13.98 -6.29
C GLY A 321 -16.94 -14.61 -6.59
N LEU A 322 -17.93 -14.37 -5.72
CA LEU A 322 -19.35 -14.67 -5.98
C LEU A 322 -20.01 -13.57 -6.82
N ASP A 323 -19.68 -12.31 -6.54
CA ASP A 323 -20.07 -11.16 -7.35
C ASP A 323 -18.97 -10.11 -7.37
N ALA A 324 -18.11 -10.16 -8.39
CA ALA A 324 -17.05 -9.19 -8.60
C ALA A 324 -17.57 -7.78 -8.99
N CYS A 325 -18.87 -7.53 -9.00
CA CYS A 325 -19.43 -6.18 -9.03
C CYS A 325 -19.49 -5.53 -7.63
N ILE A 326 -19.41 -6.32 -6.56
CA ILE A 326 -19.39 -5.83 -5.18
C ILE A 326 -17.94 -5.71 -4.71
N LEU A 327 -17.54 -4.47 -4.45
CA LEU A 327 -16.27 -4.14 -3.81
C LEU A 327 -16.58 -3.58 -2.42
N SER A 328 -15.90 -4.09 -1.41
CA SER A 328 -16.02 -3.60 -0.04
C SER A 328 -14.67 -3.10 0.47
N GLY A 329 -14.69 -2.22 1.46
CA GLY A 329 -13.48 -1.78 2.17
C GLY A 329 -13.85 -1.19 3.52
N GLY A 330 -12.93 -1.24 4.48
CA GLY A 330 -13.20 -0.75 5.82
C GLY A 330 -12.49 -1.55 6.89
N VAL A 331 -13.17 -1.79 8.01
CA VAL A 331 -12.55 -2.42 9.18
C VAL A 331 -13.42 -3.50 9.82
N ILE A 332 -12.75 -4.49 10.40
CA ILE A 332 -13.37 -5.53 11.23
C ILE A 332 -12.64 -5.65 12.57
N SER A 333 -13.39 -5.92 13.63
CA SER A 333 -12.88 -6.05 15.01
C SER A 333 -13.46 -7.25 15.77
N THR A 334 -14.30 -8.06 15.10
CA THR A 334 -14.95 -9.22 15.70
C THR A 334 -15.19 -10.31 14.66
N ARG A 335 -15.22 -11.56 15.12
CA ARG A 335 -15.66 -12.73 14.34
C ARG A 335 -17.19 -12.89 14.32
N ASN A 336 -17.93 -12.18 15.18
CA ASN A 336 -19.39 -12.28 15.23
C ASN A 336 -19.99 -11.94 13.85
N GLU A 337 -20.59 -12.93 13.19
CA GLU A 337 -21.06 -12.83 11.81
C GLU A 337 -22.03 -11.65 11.58
N LYS A 338 -22.88 -11.34 12.57
CA LYS A 338 -23.84 -10.23 12.49
C LYS A 338 -23.19 -8.85 12.57
N LEU A 339 -22.02 -8.75 13.20
CA LEU A 339 -21.35 -7.48 13.49
C LEU A 339 -20.08 -7.27 12.68
N ARG A 340 -19.46 -8.34 12.19
CA ARG A 340 -18.15 -8.34 11.51
C ARG A 340 -18.09 -7.30 10.41
N ASN A 341 -19.08 -7.29 9.51
CA ASN A 341 -19.09 -6.42 8.34
C ASN A 341 -19.76 -5.06 8.58
N LYS A 342 -20.10 -4.71 9.82
CA LYS A 342 -20.85 -3.49 10.11
C LYS A 342 -20.12 -2.19 9.76
N ASN A 343 -18.79 -2.21 9.81
CA ASN A 343 -17.94 -1.09 9.41
C ASN A 343 -17.22 -1.36 8.08
N MET A 344 -17.71 -2.31 7.29
CA MET A 344 -17.31 -2.51 5.90
C MET A 344 -18.30 -1.76 5.02
N CYS A 345 -17.78 -0.90 4.15
CA CYS A 345 -18.60 -0.17 3.20
C CYS A 345 -18.54 -0.85 1.84
N GLU A 346 -19.65 -0.86 1.13
CA GLU A 346 -19.76 -1.50 -0.19
C GLU A 346 -19.90 -0.47 -1.31
N LYS A 347 -19.36 -0.82 -2.47
CA LYS A 347 -19.46 -0.08 -3.73
C LYS A 347 -19.77 -1.05 -4.84
N HIS A 348 -20.91 -0.84 -5.49
CA HIS A 348 -21.28 -1.57 -6.68
C HIS A 348 -20.59 -0.99 -7.92
N CYS A 349 -20.25 -1.86 -8.86
CA CYS A 349 -19.68 -1.48 -10.13
C CYS A 349 -20.68 -0.71 -11.00
N ASN A 350 -20.20 0.26 -11.79
CA ASN A 350 -21.05 1.02 -12.71
C ASN A 350 -21.26 0.24 -14.03
N ASN A 351 -22.46 0.33 -14.61
CA ASN A 351 -22.79 -0.26 -15.92
C ASN A 351 -22.46 -1.77 -16.04
N ARG A 352 -22.48 -2.51 -14.92
CA ARG A 352 -22.14 -3.94 -14.84
C ARG A 352 -20.72 -4.32 -15.31
N LYS A 353 -19.78 -3.36 -15.48
CA LYS A 353 -18.36 -3.70 -15.68
C LYS A 353 -17.77 -4.09 -14.33
N LYS A 354 -17.66 -5.41 -14.07
CA LYS A 354 -17.09 -5.98 -12.84
C LYS A 354 -15.71 -5.38 -12.51
N TRP A 355 -15.41 -5.25 -11.22
CA TRP A 355 -14.10 -4.80 -10.73
C TRP A 355 -12.96 -5.76 -11.09
N SER A 356 -13.27 -7.01 -11.41
CA SER A 356 -12.33 -8.03 -11.91
C SER A 356 -11.95 -7.86 -13.39
N ALA A 357 -12.62 -6.96 -14.13
CA ALA A 357 -12.37 -6.80 -15.56
C ALA A 357 -11.03 -6.12 -15.86
N ASP A 358 -10.61 -5.19 -15.00
CA ASP A 358 -9.48 -4.29 -15.24
C ASP A 358 -8.61 -4.13 -13.99
N TYR A 359 -7.48 -3.42 -14.14
CA TYR A 359 -6.72 -2.95 -13.00
C TYR A 359 -7.40 -1.74 -12.36
N HIS A 360 -7.44 -1.73 -11.04
CA HIS A 360 -7.94 -0.62 -10.24
C HIS A 360 -6.92 -0.25 -9.17
N VAL A 361 -6.93 1.02 -8.75
CA VAL A 361 -6.16 1.48 -7.60
C VAL A 361 -7.08 1.48 -6.38
N TYR A 362 -6.84 0.56 -5.45
CA TYR A 362 -7.57 0.46 -4.19
C TYR A 362 -6.79 1.22 -3.13
N SER A 363 -7.46 2.16 -2.44
CA SER A 363 -6.78 3.02 -1.48
C SER A 363 -7.50 3.08 -0.13
N LEU A 364 -6.71 3.11 0.93
CA LEU A 364 -7.19 3.31 2.31
C LEU A 364 -6.35 4.39 2.98
N ARG A 365 -6.99 5.51 3.33
CA ARG A 365 -6.40 6.57 4.15
C ARG A 365 -6.80 6.35 5.60
N TRP A 366 -5.83 6.21 6.48
CA TRP A 366 -6.01 5.91 7.89
C TRP A 366 -5.43 7.02 8.74
N THR A 367 -6.26 7.61 9.59
CA THR A 367 -5.91 8.67 10.54
C THR A 367 -6.42 8.32 11.95
N PRO A 368 -6.01 9.06 13.00
CA PRO A 368 -6.55 8.87 14.35
C PRO A 368 -8.06 9.11 14.47
N LYS A 369 -8.69 9.76 13.49
CA LYS A 369 -10.10 10.17 13.53
C LYS A 369 -11.00 9.32 12.65
N SER A 370 -10.50 8.91 11.49
CA SER A 370 -11.27 8.15 10.52
C SER A 370 -10.40 7.34 9.58
N ILE A 371 -11.04 6.36 8.95
CA ILE A 371 -10.53 5.53 7.88
C ILE A 371 -11.39 5.77 6.64
N THR A 372 -10.77 6.16 5.55
CA THR A 372 -11.43 6.47 4.28
C THR A 372 -11.00 5.45 3.23
N VAL A 373 -11.98 4.86 2.52
CA VAL A 373 -11.71 3.91 1.45
C VAL A 373 -12.13 4.46 0.09
N SER A 374 -11.28 4.22 -0.90
CA SER A 374 -11.39 4.75 -2.25
C SER A 374 -11.04 3.70 -3.29
N VAL A 375 -11.58 3.86 -4.49
CA VAL A 375 -11.13 3.11 -5.67
C VAL A 375 -11.00 4.08 -6.84
N ASP A 376 -9.89 4.01 -7.57
CA ASP A 376 -9.52 4.88 -8.68
C ASP A 376 -9.62 6.38 -8.32
N GLY A 377 -9.08 6.74 -7.14
CA GLY A 377 -9.11 8.10 -6.60
C GLY A 377 -10.49 8.58 -6.12
N LYS A 378 -11.55 7.75 -6.23
CA LYS A 378 -12.90 8.10 -5.81
C LYS A 378 -13.26 7.45 -4.48
N GLN A 379 -13.27 8.25 -3.43
CA GLN A 379 -13.82 7.89 -2.14
C GLN A 379 -15.26 7.40 -2.27
N TYR A 380 -15.56 6.30 -1.59
CA TYR A 380 -16.93 5.78 -1.50
C TYR A 380 -17.39 5.59 -0.06
N CYS A 381 -16.48 5.67 0.93
CA CYS A 381 -16.86 5.63 2.33
C CYS A 381 -15.81 6.27 3.24
N GLU A 382 -16.29 6.76 4.38
CA GLU A 382 -15.48 7.16 5.53
C GLU A 382 -16.05 6.51 6.80
N ILE A 383 -15.18 5.95 7.63
CA ILE A 383 -15.49 5.18 8.82
C ILE A 383 -14.86 5.90 10.01
N GLY A 384 -15.68 6.30 10.98
CA GLY A 384 -15.22 6.94 12.21
C GLY A 384 -16.14 8.08 12.65
N PRO A 385 -16.18 8.41 13.96
CA PRO A 385 -15.56 7.67 15.06
C PRO A 385 -16.24 6.31 15.30
N LEU A 386 -15.51 5.31 15.81
CA LEU A 386 -16.06 3.97 16.05
C LEU A 386 -16.84 3.93 17.37
N LYS A 387 -18.05 3.36 17.34
CA LYS A 387 -18.82 3.12 18.57
C LYS A 387 -18.22 1.94 19.35
N LYS A 388 -18.11 2.09 20.68
CA LYS A 388 -17.55 1.07 21.58
C LYS A 388 -18.25 -0.29 21.51
N SER A 389 -19.54 -0.34 21.18
CA SER A 389 -20.29 -1.60 21.02
C SER A 389 -19.78 -2.49 19.88
N TYR A 390 -19.06 -1.94 18.89
CA TYR A 390 -18.48 -2.73 17.80
C TYR A 390 -17.14 -3.39 18.16
N LEU A 391 -16.54 -2.96 19.27
CA LEU A 391 -15.18 -3.33 19.65
C LEU A 391 -15.12 -4.66 20.42
N THR A 392 -16.25 -5.11 20.97
CA THR A 392 -16.30 -6.33 21.81
C THR A 392 -17.10 -7.45 21.20
N GLY A 393 -17.84 -7.19 20.10
CA GLY A 393 -18.69 -8.18 19.46
C GLY A 393 -19.98 -8.49 20.23
N ASP A 394 -20.32 -7.67 21.24
CA ASP A 394 -21.54 -7.80 22.03
C ASP A 394 -22.67 -6.97 21.43
N ASP A 395 -23.84 -7.59 21.32
CA ASP A 395 -25.13 -7.00 21.02
C ASP A 395 -25.76 -6.25 22.22
N GLY A 396 -25.07 -6.18 23.36
CA GLY A 396 -25.46 -5.31 24.47
C GLY A 396 -25.29 -5.86 25.89
N GLU A 397 -24.30 -6.70 26.20
CA GLU A 397 -24.05 -7.13 27.59
C GLU A 397 -22.57 -7.03 28.03
N ASN A 398 -22.40 -6.57 29.28
CA ASN A 398 -21.21 -6.51 30.14
C ASN A 398 -19.83 -6.75 29.52
N ILE A 399 -19.26 -5.70 28.94
CA ILE A 399 -17.84 -5.65 28.61
C ILE A 399 -17.02 -5.68 29.91
N PRO A 400 -16.06 -6.61 30.10
CA PRO A 400 -15.15 -6.56 31.24
C PRO A 400 -14.43 -5.22 31.29
N SER A 401 -14.48 -4.54 32.44
CA SER A 401 -13.94 -3.18 32.64
C SER A 401 -12.49 -3.03 32.16
N LEU A 402 -11.66 -4.06 32.35
CA LEU A 402 -10.26 -4.13 31.89
C LEU A 402 -10.11 -4.05 30.37
N THR A 403 -11.09 -4.52 29.59
CA THR A 403 -11.09 -4.44 28.13
C THR A 403 -11.42 -3.01 27.70
N LEU A 404 -12.44 -2.38 28.29
CA LEU A 404 -12.79 -0.97 28.04
C LEU A 404 -11.65 -0.01 28.37
N GLN A 405 -10.87 -0.29 29.42
CA GLN A 405 -9.71 0.52 29.82
C GLN A 405 -8.59 0.55 28.77
N ARG A 406 -8.52 -0.46 27.88
CA ARG A 406 -7.52 -0.51 26.80
C ARG A 406 -7.88 0.38 25.61
N PHE A 407 -9.16 0.66 25.40
CA PHE A 407 -9.65 1.51 24.31
C PHE A 407 -9.49 2.99 24.67
N THR A 408 -8.28 3.51 24.45
CA THR A 408 -7.89 4.87 24.81
C THR A 408 -8.22 5.91 23.76
N THR A 409 -8.55 5.49 22.53
CA THR A 409 -8.89 6.38 21.41
C THR A 409 -10.24 6.01 20.78
N GLU A 410 -10.82 6.93 20.01
CA GLU A 410 -12.10 6.72 19.30
C GLU A 410 -11.99 5.74 18.13
N MET A 411 -10.77 5.47 17.66
CA MET A 411 -10.49 4.56 16.55
C MET A 411 -9.83 3.24 17.00
N ALA A 412 -9.60 3.04 18.30
CA ALA A 412 -9.12 1.75 18.81
C ALA A 412 -10.05 0.60 18.36
N PRO A 413 -9.51 -0.57 17.93
CA PRO A 413 -8.12 -1.00 18.06
C PRO A 413 -7.17 -0.53 16.93
N PHE A 414 -7.63 0.35 16.03
CA PHE A 414 -6.86 0.86 14.88
C PHE A 414 -5.99 2.07 15.25
N ASP A 415 -5.41 2.06 16.45
CA ASP A 415 -4.53 3.09 17.00
C ASP A 415 -3.14 2.54 17.39
N ARG A 416 -2.79 1.38 16.83
CA ARG A 416 -1.50 0.68 16.96
C ARG A 416 -0.87 0.46 15.59
N PRO A 417 0.43 0.15 15.46
CA PRO A 417 1.05 -0.12 14.17
C PRO A 417 0.50 -1.37 13.47
N PHE A 418 0.22 -1.26 12.17
CA PHE A 418 -0.20 -2.38 11.33
C PHE A 418 0.84 -2.65 10.23
N HIS A 419 0.87 -3.87 9.73
CA HIS A 419 1.68 -4.29 8.59
C HIS A 419 0.78 -4.75 7.44
N LEU A 420 1.32 -4.82 6.22
CA LEU A 420 0.59 -5.24 5.02
C LEU A 420 0.56 -6.76 4.91
N THR A 421 -0.59 -7.29 4.52
CA THR A 421 -0.76 -8.68 4.07
C THR A 421 -1.51 -8.66 2.74
N ILE A 422 -0.96 -9.36 1.74
CA ILE A 422 -1.49 -9.46 0.37
C ILE A 422 -1.66 -10.92 0.03
N GLY A 423 -2.87 -11.34 -0.31
CA GLY A 423 -3.16 -12.75 -0.56
C GLY A 423 -4.52 -13.00 -1.19
N LEU A 424 -4.83 -14.28 -1.31
CA LEU A 424 -6.11 -14.75 -1.81
C LEU A 424 -6.55 -15.96 -0.99
N GLY A 425 -7.62 -15.80 -0.22
CA GLY A 425 -8.24 -16.88 0.54
C GLY A 425 -9.25 -17.65 -0.32
N VAL A 426 -9.52 -18.91 0.05
CA VAL A 426 -10.55 -19.74 -0.60
C VAL A 426 -11.37 -20.49 0.45
N GLY A 427 -12.69 -20.43 0.32
CA GLY A 427 -13.63 -21.05 1.25
C GLY A 427 -13.45 -20.57 2.69
N GLY A 428 -13.85 -21.40 3.65
CA GLY A 428 -13.72 -21.11 5.07
C GLY A 428 -15.03 -20.80 5.76
N HIS A 429 -14.92 -20.59 7.07
CA HIS A 429 -16.04 -20.43 7.99
C HIS A 429 -16.38 -18.98 8.33
N GLY A 430 -15.52 -18.03 7.95
CA GLY A 430 -15.67 -16.64 8.34
C GLY A 430 -16.25 -15.73 7.25
N GLU A 431 -15.77 -15.83 6.02
CA GLU A 431 -16.09 -14.85 4.96
C GLU A 431 -17.38 -15.17 4.19
N PHE A 432 -17.85 -16.42 4.29
CA PHE A 432 -19.01 -16.90 3.56
C PHE A 432 -20.12 -17.25 4.55
N SER A 433 -21.12 -16.37 4.66
CA SER A 433 -22.30 -16.60 5.50
C SER A 433 -23.07 -17.86 5.10
N ASP A 434 -23.74 -18.51 6.05
CA ASP A 434 -24.68 -19.61 5.75
C ASP A 434 -25.95 -19.13 5.02
N GLU A 435 -26.20 -17.82 4.97
CA GLU A 435 -27.31 -17.23 4.22
C GLU A 435 -27.06 -17.17 2.70
N ILE A 436 -25.82 -17.41 2.26
CA ILE A 436 -25.47 -17.40 0.83
C ILE A 436 -26.17 -18.57 0.11
N PRO A 437 -27.00 -18.30 -0.92
CA PRO A 437 -27.68 -19.35 -1.65
C PRO A 437 -26.70 -20.34 -2.31
N ASN A 438 -27.03 -21.63 -2.28
CA ASN A 438 -26.26 -22.70 -2.90
C ASN A 438 -24.81 -22.84 -2.39
N LYS A 439 -24.50 -22.39 -1.18
CA LYS A 439 -23.19 -22.64 -0.56
C LYS A 439 -22.97 -24.16 -0.34
N PRO A 440 -21.82 -24.74 -0.77
CA PRO A 440 -21.59 -26.19 -0.68
C PRO A 440 -21.47 -26.74 0.75
N TRP A 441 -21.08 -25.89 1.70
CA TRP A 441 -20.81 -26.26 3.07
C TRP A 441 -21.65 -25.42 4.05
N THR A 442 -21.72 -25.87 5.29
CA THR A 442 -22.28 -25.09 6.41
C THR A 442 -21.12 -24.68 7.31
N ASN A 443 -21.18 -23.47 7.87
CA ASN A 443 -20.14 -23.01 8.78
C ASN A 443 -20.10 -23.90 10.03
N LEU A 444 -18.90 -24.17 10.53
CA LEU A 444 -18.63 -25.07 11.67
C LEU A 444 -18.99 -26.56 11.45
N ASP A 445 -19.42 -26.96 10.24
CA ASP A 445 -19.55 -28.38 9.91
C ASP A 445 -18.16 -29.05 9.90
N PRO A 446 -17.95 -30.13 10.68
CA PRO A 446 -16.68 -30.83 10.76
C PRO A 446 -16.22 -31.49 9.45
N ARG A 447 -17.06 -31.51 8.40
CA ARG A 447 -16.75 -32.05 7.06
C ARG A 447 -16.90 -31.00 5.94
N SER A 448 -16.83 -29.72 6.30
CA SER A 448 -17.03 -28.61 5.38
C SER A 448 -16.03 -28.58 4.21
N MET A 449 -14.76 -28.91 4.43
CA MET A 449 -13.76 -28.97 3.36
C MET A 449 -14.06 -30.11 2.38
N ASN A 450 -14.49 -31.28 2.86
CA ASN A 450 -14.90 -32.39 2.00
C ASN A 450 -16.14 -32.03 1.15
N LYS A 451 -17.14 -31.36 1.76
CA LYS A 451 -18.32 -30.88 1.03
C LYS A 451 -17.96 -29.87 -0.05
N PHE A 452 -17.13 -28.87 0.29
CA PHE A 452 -16.57 -27.92 -0.66
C PHE A 452 -15.82 -28.63 -1.79
N TRP A 453 -14.93 -29.56 -1.46
CA TRP A 453 -14.13 -30.31 -2.43
C TRP A 453 -14.96 -31.16 -3.39
N LYS A 454 -16.06 -31.76 -2.92
CA LYS A 454 -16.98 -32.51 -3.79
C LYS A 454 -17.62 -31.63 -4.86
N GLU A 455 -18.03 -30.41 -4.51
CA GLU A 455 -18.55 -29.46 -5.49
C GLU A 455 -17.46 -29.02 -6.48
N LEU A 456 -16.26 -28.72 -5.98
CA LEU A 456 -15.12 -28.32 -6.83
C LEU A 456 -14.79 -29.33 -7.92
N LYS A 457 -14.83 -30.63 -7.61
CA LYS A 457 -14.58 -31.70 -8.59
C LYS A 457 -15.64 -31.75 -9.68
N GLN A 458 -16.90 -31.50 -9.35
CA GLN A 458 -18.01 -31.64 -10.28
C GLN A 458 -18.05 -30.51 -11.32
N LYS A 459 -17.63 -29.30 -10.94
CA LYS A 459 -17.79 -28.10 -11.78
C LYS A 459 -16.53 -27.65 -12.52
N SER A 460 -15.39 -28.35 -12.38
CA SER A 460 -14.07 -27.89 -12.84
C SER A 460 -13.74 -26.50 -12.32
N TYR A 461 -13.06 -26.41 -11.17
CA TYR A 461 -12.80 -25.12 -10.53
C TYR A 461 -12.12 -24.13 -11.49
N PRO A 462 -12.70 -22.93 -11.70
CA PRO A 462 -12.16 -21.97 -12.66
C PRO A 462 -10.75 -21.55 -12.25
N ARG A 463 -9.88 -21.38 -13.24
CA ARG A 463 -8.55 -20.81 -13.02
C ARG A 463 -8.65 -19.30 -13.08
N GLY A 464 -8.07 -18.67 -12.08
CA GLY A 464 -7.98 -17.23 -11.95
C GLY A 464 -6.86 -16.89 -11.00
N ARG A 465 -6.43 -15.64 -11.04
CA ARG A 465 -5.28 -15.17 -10.27
C ARG A 465 -5.49 -13.73 -9.88
N LEU A 466 -4.97 -13.39 -8.72
CA LEU A 466 -4.73 -12.03 -8.32
C LEU A 466 -3.44 -11.56 -8.99
N VAL A 467 -3.49 -10.38 -9.62
CA VAL A 467 -2.32 -9.73 -10.23
C VAL A 467 -2.14 -8.37 -9.60
N VAL A 468 -1.02 -8.15 -8.90
CA VAL A 468 -0.70 -6.87 -8.28
C VAL A 468 0.45 -6.22 -9.06
N ASP A 469 0.22 -4.99 -9.49
CA ASP A 469 1.19 -4.17 -10.21
C ASP A 469 2.11 -3.45 -9.24
N TYR A 470 1.55 -2.69 -8.31
CA TYR A 470 2.34 -2.03 -7.28
C TYR A 470 1.60 -1.88 -5.97
N ILE A 471 2.39 -1.63 -4.92
CA ILE A 471 1.92 -1.24 -3.59
C ILE A 471 2.73 -0.03 -3.16
N GLN A 472 2.05 1.02 -2.71
CA GLN A 472 2.67 2.23 -2.19
C GLN A 472 2.02 2.61 -0.86
N VAL A 473 2.82 3.17 0.05
CA VAL A 473 2.33 3.74 1.31
C VAL A 473 2.92 5.14 1.48
N PHE A 474 2.06 6.08 1.85
CA PHE A 474 2.40 7.48 2.06
C PHE A 474 2.07 7.93 3.50
N THR A 475 2.81 8.91 4.00
CA THR A 475 2.52 9.58 5.27
C THR A 475 1.29 10.50 5.15
N VAL A 476 0.64 10.83 6.28
CA VAL A 476 -0.61 11.63 6.30
C VAL A 476 -0.64 12.78 7.31
#